data_AF-A0A819Y0A8-F1
#
_entry.id   AF-A0A819Y0A8-F1
#
_cell.length_a   1.000
_cell.length_b   1.000
_cell.length_c   1.000
_cell.angle_alpha   90.00
_cell.angle_beta   90.00
_cell.angle_gamma   90.00
#
_symmetry.space_group_name_H-M   'P 1'
#
loop_
_entity.id
_entity.type
_entity.pdbx_description
1 polymer ?
#
loop_
_entity_poly.entity_id
_entity_poly.type
_entity_poly.pdbx_seq_one_letter_code
_entity_poly.pdbx_strand_id
1 'polypeptide(L)' 'MSGHLSVGERWRIISLYYDQNISPSVIAVNIDCTARTVRNIVRLYDETGDVIEREGRGRPSLGKTKITKVLMKIYR' A
#
# COMPACT_ATOMS: atom_id res chain seq x y z
N MET A 1 -6.41 -8.72 16.76
CA MET A 1 -5.22 -7.84 16.75
C MET A 1 -5.48 -6.69 15.79
N SER A 2 -5.92 -5.56 16.33
CA SER A 2 -6.13 -4.30 15.61
C SER A 2 -5.07 -3.33 16.08
N GLY A 3 -3.81 -3.61 15.72
CA GLY A 3 -2.71 -2.66 15.88
C GLY A 3 -2.77 -1.68 14.73
N HIS A 4 -3.15 -0.44 15.01
CA HIS A 4 -3.03 0.63 14.01
C HIS A 4 -1.54 0.84 13.72
N LEU A 5 -1.09 0.46 12.53
CA LEU A 5 0.26 0.78 12.07
C LEU A 5 0.46 2.28 12.11
N SER A 6 1.54 2.71 12.75
CA SER A 6 1.99 4.10 12.77
C SER A 6 2.33 4.58 11.36
N VAL A 7 2.29 5.88 11.13
CA VAL A 7 2.63 6.48 9.83
C VAL A 7 4.05 6.09 9.40
N GLY A 8 4.99 6.03 10.34
CA GLY A 8 6.37 5.60 10.07
C GLY A 8 6.48 4.15 9.58
N GLU A 9 5.72 3.23 10.19
CA GLU A 9 5.68 1.83 9.74
C GLU A 9 5.07 1.70 8.34
N ARG A 10 4.06 2.51 8.01
CA ARG A 10 3.47 2.51 6.67
C ARG A 10 4.45 3.01 5.61
N TRP A 11 5.21 4.07 5.88
CA TRP A 11 6.29 4.50 4.98
C TRP A 11 7.38 3.45 4.83
N ARG A 12 7.71 2.75 5.94
CA ARG A 12 8.65 1.63 5.90
C ARG A 12 8.15 0.49 5.00
N ILE A 13 6.85 0.19 5.01
CA ILE A 13 6.24 -0.78 4.08
C ILE A 13 6.48 -0.37 2.62
N ILE A 14 6.24 0.90 2.28
CA ILE A 14 6.41 1.41 0.91
C ILE A 14 7.88 1.32 0.48
N SER A 15 8.83 1.73 1.34
CA SER A 15 10.25 1.64 1.03
C SER A 15 10.71 0.18 0.83
N LEU A 16 10.28 -0.75 1.69
CA LEU A 16 10.62 -2.17 1.53
C LEU A 16 10.03 -2.77 0.23
N TYR A 17 8.84 -2.32 -0.17
CA TYR A 17 8.17 -2.80 -1.36
C TYR A 17 8.77 -2.23 -2.65
N TYR A 18 9.01 -0.92 -2.72
CA TYR A 18 9.47 -0.25 -3.94
C TYR A 18 10.99 -0.19 -4.08
N ASP A 19 11.71 0.09 -3.00
CA ASP A 19 13.17 0.27 -3.06
C ASP A 19 13.90 -1.07 -3.02
N GLN A 20 13.39 -2.02 -2.23
CA GLN A 20 14.03 -3.32 -1.99
C GLN A 20 13.32 -4.48 -2.70
N ASN A 21 12.20 -4.21 -3.38
CA ASN A 21 11.40 -5.21 -4.12
C ASN A 21 11.03 -6.45 -3.27
N ILE A 22 10.76 -6.24 -1.97
CA ILE A 22 10.45 -7.32 -1.03
C ILE A 22 8.97 -7.71 -1.16
N SER A 23 8.69 -9.01 -1.12
CA SER A 23 7.33 -9.52 -1.24
C SER A 23 6.45 -9.10 -0.03
N PRO A 24 5.15 -8.83 -0.25
CA PRO A 24 4.25 -8.39 0.83
C PRO A 24 4.15 -9.35 2.02
N SER A 25 4.35 -10.65 1.81
CA SER A 25 4.36 -11.67 2.87
C SER A 25 5.57 -11.52 3.79
N VAL A 26 6.75 -11.22 3.25
CA VAL A 26 7.96 -11.02 4.04
C VAL A 26 7.89 -9.70 4.80
N ILE A 27 7.39 -8.63 4.17
CA ILE A 27 7.16 -7.34 4.83
C ILE A 27 6.19 -7.49 6.00
N ALA A 28 5.12 -8.27 5.82
CA ALA A 28 4.12 -8.52 6.85
C ALA A 28 4.73 -9.17 8.11
N VAL A 29 5.64 -10.13 7.94
CA VAL A 29 6.36 -10.76 9.05
C VAL A 29 7.29 -9.75 9.75
N ASN A 30 8.02 -8.94 8.98
CA ASN A 30 8.96 -7.97 9.54
C ASN A 30 8.30 -6.83 10.35
N ILE A 31 7.07 -6.47 10.01
CA ILE A 31 6.33 -5.33 10.62
C ILE A 31 5.21 -5.85 11.55
N ASP A 32 5.14 -7.16 11.76
CA ASP A 32 4.10 -7.81 12.57
C ASP A 32 2.67 -7.39 12.18
N CYS A 33 2.39 -7.46 10.88
CA CYS A 33 1.09 -7.14 10.32
C CYS A 33 0.62 -8.21 9.33
N THR A 34 -0.58 -8.05 8.77
CA THR A 34 -1.06 -8.99 7.76
C THR A 34 -0.59 -8.59 6.37
N ALA A 35 -0.31 -9.57 5.51
CA ALA A 35 -0.02 -9.31 4.08
C ALA A 35 -1.16 -8.59 3.36
N ARG A 36 -2.40 -8.63 3.89
CA ARG A 36 -3.53 -7.84 3.40
C ARG A 36 -3.36 -6.36 3.75
N THR A 37 -2.91 -6.05 4.96
CA THR A 37 -2.61 -4.68 5.40
C THR A 37 -1.53 -4.06 4.53
N VAL A 38 -0.44 -4.79 4.28
CA VAL A 38 0.64 -4.36 3.37
C VAL A 38 0.09 -4.01 1.99
N ARG A 39 -0.70 -4.91 1.38
CA ARG A 39 -1.32 -4.66 0.07
C ARG A 39 -2.26 -3.45 0.05
N ASN A 40 -3.01 -3.23 1.13
CA ASN A 40 -3.89 -2.06 1.24
C ASN A 40 -3.08 -0.76 1.28
N ILE A 41 -1.96 -0.73 2.03
CA ILE A 41 -1.09 0.45 2.14
C ILE A 41 -0.38 0.73 0.81
N VAL A 42 0.19 -0.29 0.17
CA VAL A 42 0.79 -0.15 -1.16
C VAL A 42 -0.24 0.38 -2.15
N ARG A 43 -1.45 -0.19 -2.16
CA ARG A 43 -2.52 0.29 -3.02
C ARG A 43 -2.92 1.73 -2.73
N LEU A 44 -3.02 2.13 -1.45
CA LEU A 44 -3.31 3.51 -1.06
C LEU A 44 -2.23 4.46 -1.60
N TYR A 45 -0.96 4.09 -1.48
CA TYR A 45 0.16 4.85 -2.01
C TYR A 45 0.11 4.95 -3.53
N ASP A 46 -0.22 3.87 -4.24
CA ASP A 46 -0.36 3.89 -5.70
C ASP A 46 -1.51 4.80 -6.18
N GLU A 47 -2.59 4.87 -5.40
CA GLU A 47 -3.77 5.67 -5.72
C GLU A 47 -3.60 7.15 -5.36
N THR A 48 -2.86 7.47 -4.29
CA THR A 48 -2.83 8.81 -3.69
C THR A 48 -1.46 9.47 -3.61
N GLY A 49 -0.38 8.70 -3.72
CA GLY A 49 0.99 9.11 -3.44
C GLY A 49 1.31 9.24 -1.94
N ASP A 50 0.43 8.76 -1.06
CA ASP A 50 0.56 8.89 0.40
C ASP A 50 0.11 7.61 1.13
N VAL A 51 0.52 7.45 2.40
CA VAL A 51 0.20 6.31 3.28
C VAL A 51 -0.85 6.63 4.34
N ILE A 52 -1.30 7.88 4.38
CA ILE A 52 -2.33 8.38 5.28
C ILE A 52 -3.69 8.28 4.57
N GLU A 53 -4.61 7.54 5.17
CA GLU A 53 -5.99 7.50 4.69
C GLU A 53 -6.60 8.88 4.95
N ARG A 54 -7.01 9.61 3.90
CA ARG A 54 -7.80 10.83 4.08
C ARG A 54 -9.09 10.44 4.81
N GLU A 55 -9.46 11.19 5.85
CA GLU A 55 -10.60 10.93 6.75
C GLU A 55 -12.00 11.05 6.08
N GLY A 56 -12.15 10.54 4.86
CA GLY A 56 -13.44 10.24 4.26
C GLY A 56 -13.78 8.78 4.54
N ARG A 57 -14.74 8.53 5.42
CA ARG A 57 -15.27 7.18 5.69
C ARG A 57 -15.72 6.51 4.40
N GLY A 58 -14.88 5.65 3.83
CA GLY A 58 -15.22 4.88 2.65
C GLY A 58 -14.02 4.14 2.13
N ARG A 59 -14.14 2.81 2.05
CA ARG A 59 -13.31 1.94 1.20
C ARG A 59 -12.98 2.72 -0.08
N PRO A 60 -11.70 2.90 -0.47
CA PRO A 60 -11.37 3.62 -1.70
C PRO A 60 -12.17 2.96 -2.81
N SER A 61 -13.18 3.70 -3.28
CA SER A 61 -14.01 3.23 -4.37
C SER A 61 -13.06 3.04 -5.53
N LEU A 62 -13.25 1.97 -6.30
CA LEU A 62 -12.57 1.75 -7.58
C LEU A 62 -12.98 2.86 -8.56
N GLY A 63 -12.64 4.11 -8.25
CA GLY A 63 -12.49 5.17 -9.21
C GLY A 63 -11.34 4.71 -10.08
N LYS A 64 -11.66 4.36 -11.32
CA LYS A 64 -10.72 4.01 -12.37
C LYS A 64 -9.78 5.20 -12.62
N THR A 65 -8.83 5.45 -11.74
CA THR A 65 -7.80 6.46 -11.94
C THR A 65 -6.97 5.96 -13.10
N LYS A 66 -7.02 6.69 -14.22
CA LYS A 66 -6.37 6.39 -15.52
C LYS A 66 -4.92 5.89 -15.39
N ILE A 67 -4.26 6.18 -14.28
CA ILE A 67 -2.89 5.76 -13.94
C ILE A 67 -2.71 4.23 -13.94
N THR A 68 -3.68 3.46 -13.44
CA THR A 68 -3.59 1.98 -13.42
C THR A 68 -3.53 1.37 -14.82
N LYS A 69 -4.19 1.97 -15.82
CA LYS A 69 -4.10 1.53 -17.22
C LYS A 69 -2.73 1.81 -17.84
N VAL A 70 -2.02 2.85 -17.38
CA VAL A 70 -0.70 3.20 -17.91
C VAL A 70 0.35 2.23 -17.37
N LEU A 71 0.34 1.94 -16.07
CA LEU A 71 1.27 0.97 -15.46
C LEU A 71 1.06 -0.46 -15.98
N MET A 72 -0.19 -0.94 -16.15
CA MET A 72 -0.45 -2.27 -16.74
C MET A 72 -0.10 -2.38 -18.23
N LYS A 73 0.08 -1.26 -18.94
CA LYS A 73 0.47 -1.28 -20.37
C LYS A 73 1.98 -1.27 -20.56
N ILE A 74 2.75 -0.78 -19.59
CA ILE A 74 4.22 -0.78 -19.64
C ILE A 74 4.79 -2.17 -19.32
N TYR A 75 4.08 -2.98 -18.52
CA TYR A 75 4.52 -4.32 -18.10
C TYR A 75 3.93 -5.48 -18.93
N ARG A 76 3.57 -5.25 -20.20
CA ARG A 76 3.03 -6.30 -21.08
C ARG A 76 3.86 -6.48 -22.35
#